data_AF-A0A2V8EE98-F1
#
_entry.id   AF-A0A2V8EE98-F1
#
_cell.length_a   1.000
_cell.length_b   1.000
_cell.length_c   1.000
_cell.angle_alpha   90.00
_cell.angle_beta   90.00
_cell.angle_gamma   90.00
#
_symmetry.space_group_name_H-M   'P 1'
#
loop_
_entity.id
_entity.type
_entity.pdbx_description
1 polymer ?
#
loop_
_entity_poly.entity_id
_entity_poly.type
_entity_poly.pdbx_seq_one_letter_code
_entity_poly.pdbx_strand_id
1 'polypeptide(L)'
;TYHLAEQRPMMGAFLDALGIGHENGVIQENEVKPDPEKVGPAVSEIAARYPAEHVSLYLNTLLCQDPETWSALTSVPERQHE
;
A
#
# COMPACT_ATOMS: atom_id res chain seq x y z
N THR A 1 -8.50 8.39 19.77
CA THR A 1 -9.44 8.46 18.65
C THR A 1 -8.74 7.85 17.45
N TYR A 2 -9.12 6.64 17.05
CA TYR A 2 -8.33 5.86 16.09
C TYR A 2 -8.48 6.46 14.68
N HIS A 3 -7.36 6.90 14.10
CA HIS A 3 -7.23 7.83 12.97
C HIS A 3 -7.49 7.20 11.59
N LEU A 4 -8.65 6.57 11.36
CA LEU A 4 -9.02 6.06 10.03
C LEU A 4 -9.11 7.16 8.95
N ALA A 5 -9.25 8.42 9.34
CA ALA A 5 -9.21 9.56 8.42
C ALA A 5 -7.79 9.89 7.91
N GLU A 6 -6.74 9.57 8.68
CA GLU A 6 -5.34 9.84 8.30
C GLU A 6 -4.73 8.70 7.47
N GLN A 7 -5.32 7.50 7.52
CA GLN A 7 -4.86 6.36 6.74
C GLN A 7 -5.36 6.38 5.29
N ARG A 8 -6.55 6.94 5.02
CA ARG A 8 -7.09 7.05 3.66
C ARG A 8 -6.18 7.80 2.67
N PRO A 9 -5.56 8.94 3.05
CA PRO A 9 -4.55 9.59 2.22
C PRO A 9 -3.34 8.71 1.90
N MET A 10 -2.87 7.90 2.85
CA MET A 10 -1.73 6.98 2.63
C MET A 10 -2.08 5.87 1.63
N MET A 11 -3.27 5.28 1.78
CA MET A 11 -3.76 4.25 0.86
C MET A 11 -3.90 4.81 -0.56
N GLY A 12 -4.47 6.01 -0.69
CA GLY A 12 -4.59 6.68 -1.97
C GLY A 12 -3.22 6.98 -2.60
N ALA A 13 -2.30 7.57 -1.85
CA ALA A 13 -0.95 7.88 -2.34
C ALA A 13 -0.20 6.64 -2.84
N PHE A 14 -0.35 5.49 -2.18
CA PHE A 14 0.22 4.23 -2.63
C PHE A 14 -0.38 3.76 -3.96
N LEU A 15 -1.70 3.78 -4.07
CA LEU A 15 -2.42 3.36 -5.28
C LEU A 15 -2.17 4.32 -6.46
N ASP A 16 -2.14 5.63 -6.20
CA ASP A 16 -1.76 6.67 -7.17
C ASP A 16 -0.34 6.45 -7.72
N ALA A 17 0.63 6.14 -6.86
CA ALA A 17 2.01 5.86 -7.27
C ALA A 17 2.12 4.60 -8.16
N LEU A 18 1.22 3.65 -7.98
CA LEU A 18 1.10 2.46 -8.84
C LEU A 18 0.28 2.72 -10.12
N GLY A 19 -0.42 3.85 -10.20
CA GLY A 19 -1.34 4.18 -11.28
C GLY A 19 -2.64 3.38 -11.23
N ILE A 20 -3.03 2.89 -10.05
CA ILE A 20 -4.24 2.10 -9.84
C ILE A 20 -5.40 3.04 -9.54
N GLY A 21 -6.48 2.95 -10.33
CA GLY A 21 -7.69 3.73 -10.11
C GLY A 21 -8.36 3.40 -8.77
N HIS A 22 -8.56 4.40 -7.93
CA HIS A 22 -9.18 4.22 -6.62
C HIS A 22 -10.13 5.37 -6.25
N GLU A 23 -11.09 5.09 -5.36
CA GLU A 23 -11.92 6.10 -4.72
C GLU A 23 -11.76 5.98 -3.20
N ASN A 24 -11.22 7.02 -2.56
CA ASN A 24 -10.94 7.05 -1.12
C ASN A 24 -10.10 5.86 -0.60
N GLY A 25 -9.16 5.35 -1.41
CA GLY A 25 -8.32 4.20 -1.09
C GLY A 25 -8.99 2.84 -1.37
N VAL A 26 -10.17 2.84 -1.99
CA VAL A 26 -10.85 1.62 -2.47
C VAL A 26 -10.59 1.45 -3.94
N ILE A 27 -10.01 0.31 -4.31
CA ILE A 27 -9.74 -0.07 -5.70
C ILE A 27 -11.07 -0.23 -6.45
N GLN A 28 -11.18 0.40 -7.62
CA GLN A 28 -12.41 0.36 -8.43
C GLN A 28 -12.38 -0.73 -9.51
N GLU A 29 -11.22 -1.30 -9.78
CA GLU A 29 -11.03 -2.34 -10.77
C GLU A 29 -11.22 -3.73 -10.14
N ASN A 30 -11.91 -4.63 -10.84
CA ASN A 30 -12.15 -5.99 -10.35
C ASN A 30 -10.88 -6.85 -10.36
N GLU A 31 -9.89 -6.48 -11.16
CA GLU A 31 -8.62 -7.18 -11.27
C GLU A 31 -7.50 -6.14 -11.37
N VAL A 32 -6.67 -6.09 -10.34
CA VAL A 32 -5.51 -5.20 -10.29
C VAL A 32 -4.27 -6.06 -10.32
N LYS A 33 -3.31 -5.70 -11.16
CA LYS A 33 -2.00 -6.33 -11.18
C LYS A 33 -0.93 -5.25 -11.09
N PRO A 34 -0.40 -4.98 -9.89
CA PRO A 34 0.62 -3.96 -9.73
C PRO A 34 1.89 -4.39 -10.48
N ASP A 35 2.52 -3.43 -11.15
CA ASP A 35 3.83 -3.61 -11.77
C ASP A 35 4.87 -3.81 -10.65
N PRO A 36 5.53 -4.98 -10.57
CA PRO A 36 6.50 -5.26 -9.51
C PRO A 36 7.63 -4.24 -9.44
N GLU A 37 8.01 -3.62 -10.56
CA GLU A 37 9.07 -2.60 -10.61
C GLU A 37 8.63 -1.27 -9.98
N LYS A 38 7.31 -1.00 -9.93
CA LYS A 38 6.74 0.21 -9.32
C LYS A 38 6.42 0.06 -7.83
N VAL A 39 6.28 -1.18 -7.36
CA VAL A 39 5.92 -1.48 -5.96
C VAL A 39 6.97 -0.95 -4.98
N GLY A 40 8.26 -1.19 -5.23
CA GLY A 40 9.34 -0.68 -4.38
C GLY A 40 9.31 0.85 -4.24
N PRO A 41 9.38 1.60 -5.36
CA PRO A 41 9.28 3.07 -5.34
C PRO A 41 8.00 3.59 -4.66
N ALA A 42 6.84 2.99 -4.90
CA ALA A 42 5.58 3.39 -4.29
C ALA A 42 5.59 3.19 -2.77
N VAL A 43 6.15 2.09 -2.27
CA VAL A 43 6.34 1.83 -0.84
C VAL A 43 7.28 2.87 -0.22
N SER A 44 8.42 3.15 -0.86
CA SER A 44 9.36 4.15 -0.36
C SER A 44 8.75 5.56 -0.32
N GLU A 45 7.87 5.90 -1.26
CA GLU A 45 7.17 7.19 -1.27
C GLU A 45 6.25 7.36 -0.05
N ILE A 46 5.43 6.34 0.26
CA ILE A 46 4.57 6.41 1.46
C ILE A 46 5.37 6.29 2.75
N ALA A 47 6.44 5.51 2.78
CA ALA A 47 7.32 5.39 3.95
C ALA A 47 8.03 6.71 4.31
N ALA A 48 8.29 7.57 3.32
CA ALA A 48 8.86 8.89 3.55
C ALA A 48 7.86 9.91 4.14
N ARG A 49 6.55 9.64 4.04
CA ARG A 49 5.49 10.61 4.37
C ARG A 49 4.62 10.19 5.56
N TYR A 50 4.58 8.90 5.88
CA TYR A 50 3.71 8.33 6.90
C TYR A 50 4.52 7.54 7.94
N PRO A 51 4.01 7.38 9.18
CA PRO A 51 4.68 6.59 10.20
C PRO A 51 4.94 5.16 9.74
N ALA A 52 6.14 4.64 10.01
CA ALA A 52 6.56 3.30 9.58
C ALA A 52 5.57 2.22 10.03
N GLU A 53 5.10 2.25 11.28
CA GLU A 53 4.11 1.31 11.82
C GLU A 53 2.81 1.29 10.99
N HIS A 54 2.32 2.46 10.55
CA HIS A 54 1.12 2.55 9.72
C HIS A 54 1.36 1.98 8.31
N VAL A 55 2.53 2.26 7.73
CA VAL A 55 2.92 1.73 6.42
C VAL A 55 3.03 0.22 6.48
N SER A 56 3.77 -0.34 7.44
CA SER A 56 3.91 -1.79 7.62
C SER A 56 2.54 -2.45 7.83
N LEU A 57 1.67 -1.90 8.69
CA LEU A 57 0.32 -2.42 8.93
C LEU A 57 -0.52 -2.45 7.64
N TYR A 58 -0.48 -1.39 6.84
CA TYR A 58 -1.23 -1.32 5.59
C TYR A 58 -0.73 -2.33 4.55
N LEU A 59 0.58 -2.40 4.32
CA LEU A 59 1.18 -3.35 3.38
C LEU A 59 0.92 -4.80 3.81
N ASN A 60 0.97 -5.07 5.12
CA ASN A 60 0.60 -6.36 5.69
C ASN A 60 -0.87 -6.70 5.39
N THR A 61 -1.77 -5.73 5.56
CA THR A 61 -3.20 -5.90 5.30
C THR A 61 -3.48 -6.26 3.84
N LEU A 62 -2.85 -5.58 2.87
CA LEU A 62 -3.03 -5.86 1.44
C LEU A 62 -2.65 -7.31 1.09
N LEU A 63 -1.50 -7.79 1.57
CA LEU A 63 -1.07 -9.16 1.30
C LEU A 63 -1.96 -10.20 1.99
N CYS A 64 -2.50 -9.91 3.17
CA CYS A 64 -3.46 -10.81 3.81
C CYS A 64 -4.80 -10.87 3.07
N GLN A 65 -5.22 -9.77 2.44
CA GLN A 65 -6.46 -9.71 1.66
C GLN A 65 -6.33 -10.43 0.32
N ASP A 66 -5.24 -10.19 -0.39
CA ASP A 66 -4.97 -10.79 -1.70
C ASP A 66 -3.47 -11.02 -1.91
N PRO A 67 -2.94 -12.18 -1.48
CA PRO A 67 -1.52 -12.47 -1.61
C PRO A 67 -1.07 -12.71 -3.04
N GLU A 68 -1.99 -13.03 -3.96
CA GLU A 68 -1.67 -13.24 -5.38
C GLU A 68 -1.36 -11.90 -6.05
N THR A 69 -2.27 -10.93 -5.89
CA THR A 69 -2.12 -9.56 -6.39
C THR A 69 -0.94 -8.84 -5.77
N TRP A 70 -0.76 -8.97 -4.45
CA TRP A 70 0.22 -8.19 -3.69
C TRP A 70 1.51 -8.93 -3.36
N SER A 71 1.78 -10.06 -4.01
CA SER A 71 2.97 -10.89 -3.78
C SER A 71 4.30 -10.11 -3.86
N ALA A 72 4.38 -9.08 -4.71
CA ALA A 72 5.55 -8.19 -4.82
C ALA A 72 5.90 -7.45 -3.50
N LEU A 73 4.93 -7.25 -2.60
CA LEU A 73 5.16 -6.65 -1.28
C LEU A 73 5.96 -7.55 -0.34
N THR A 74 6.09 -8.86 -0.60
CA THR A 74 6.86 -9.77 0.25
C THR A 74 8.36 -9.44 0.28
N SER A 75 8.85 -8.72 -0.73
CA SER A 75 10.28 -8.41 -0.91
C SER A 75 10.67 -7.01 -0.44
N VAL A 76 9.73 -6.21 0.11
CA VAL A 76 10.01 -4.83 0.54
C VAL A 76 10.40 -4.77 2.02
N PRO A 77 11.50 -4.07 2.38
CA PRO A 77 12.01 -4.01 3.76
C PRO A 77 11.09 -3.26 4.73
N GLU A 78 10.29 -2.32 4.24
CA GLU A 78 9.37 -1.48 5.02
C GLU A 78 8.24 -2.28 5.70
N ARG A 79 8.10 -3.57 5.40
CA ARG A 79 7.17 -4.47 6.10
C ARG A 79 7.71 -5.06 7.40
N GLN A 80 9.03 -5.00 7.65
CA GLN A 80 9.67 -5.67 8.78
C GLN A 80 9.79 -4.81 10.04
N HIS A 81 9.13 -3.65 10.11
CA HIS A 81 9.11 -2.84 11.32
C HIS A 81 8.17 -3.49 12.36
N GLU A 82 8.78 -4.17 13.35
CA GLU A 82 8.16 -4.63 14.61
C GLU A 82 8.20 -3.53 15.69
#